data_AF-A0AA42QEX8-F1
#
_entry.id   AF-A0AA42QEX8-F1
#
_cell.length_a   1.000
_cell.length_b   1.000
_cell.length_c   1.000
_cell.angle_alpha   90.00
_cell.angle_beta   90.00
_cell.angle_gamma   90.00
#
_symmetry.space_group_name_H-M   'P 1'
#
loop_
_entity.id
_entity.type
_entity.pdbx_description
1 polymer ?
#
loop_
_entity_poly.entity_id
_entity_poly.type
_entity_poly.pdbx_seq_one_letter_code
_entity_poly.pdbx_strand_id
1 'polypeptide(L)'
;MPIRQSDLLNAGYGRSIQGRPTQRIGQPTAFLSHSHKDATLALGLQEMLKNQGWDVYIDWQDQTMPDIPEADTAFNIKVAIVRADWFLFLATQSSMASRWCPWEIGFADGKKAYERIAVVPTADNQGHFYGNEYLNLYNKIDVPPGSRGLAFFDTRGNGKWVRFL
;
A
#
# COMPACT_ATOMS: atom_id res chain seq x y z
N MET A 1 -2.96 12.65 -8.62
CA MET A 1 -1.82 13.34 -7.98
C MET A 1 -1.30 12.47 -6.84
N PRO A 2 0.01 12.50 -6.52
CA PRO A 2 0.54 11.79 -5.35
C PRO A 2 -0.23 12.13 -4.08
N ILE A 3 -0.44 11.14 -3.23
CA ILE A 3 -1.18 11.33 -1.97
C ILE A 3 -0.30 12.14 -1.03
N ARG A 4 -0.84 13.19 -0.40
CA ARG A 4 -0.06 13.95 0.59
C ARG A 4 0.10 13.09 1.84
N GLN A 5 1.33 13.04 2.38
CA GLN A 5 1.58 12.30 3.62
C GLN A 5 0.76 12.86 4.79
N SER A 6 0.47 14.17 4.79
CA SER A 6 -0.44 14.78 5.77
C SER A 6 -1.87 14.23 5.71
N ASP A 7 -2.39 13.92 4.53
CA ASP A 7 -3.71 13.30 4.37
C ASP A 7 -3.73 11.88 4.94
N LEU A 8 -2.64 11.13 4.74
CA LEU A 8 -2.45 9.80 5.34
C LEU A 8 -2.41 9.89 6.88
N LEU A 9 -1.63 10.83 7.43
CA LEU A 9 -1.56 11.03 8.88
C LEU A 9 -2.96 11.34 9.45
N ASN A 10 -3.70 12.26 8.83
CA ASN A 10 -5.05 12.62 9.25
C ASN A 10 -6.02 11.42 9.21
N ALA A 11 -5.96 10.61 8.16
CA ALA A 11 -6.75 9.38 8.06
C ALA A 11 -6.38 8.37 9.16
N GLY A 12 -5.09 8.25 9.49
CA GLY A 12 -4.60 7.38 10.56
C GLY A 12 -5.13 7.77 11.94
N TYR A 13 -5.22 9.07 12.26
CA TYR A 13 -5.76 9.56 13.53
C TYR A 13 -7.28 9.33 13.67
N GLY A 14 -8.03 9.42 12.56
CA GLY A 14 -9.49 9.20 12.53
C GLY A 14 -9.94 7.76 12.80
N ARG A 15 -9.02 6.80 12.73
CA ARG A 15 -9.25 5.36 12.95
C ARG A 15 -9.81 5.01 14.34
N SER A 16 -9.62 5.88 15.32
CA SER A 16 -10.01 5.65 16.73
C SER A 16 -11.53 5.55 16.96
N ILE A 17 -12.38 5.82 15.96
CA ILE A 17 -13.84 5.92 16.15
C ILE A 17 -14.64 4.80 15.46
N GLN A 18 -14.06 4.07 14.49
CA GLN A 18 -14.80 3.04 13.75
C GLN A 18 -14.31 1.64 14.10
N GLY A 19 -15.22 0.79 14.60
CA GLY A 19 -14.94 -0.63 14.82
C GLY A 19 -14.53 -1.33 13.52
N ARG A 20 -13.70 -2.39 13.61
CA ARG A 20 -13.29 -3.16 12.42
C ARG A 20 -14.53 -3.61 11.64
N PRO A 21 -14.74 -3.14 10.39
CA PRO A 21 -15.83 -3.68 9.57
C PRO A 21 -15.58 -5.17 9.36
N THR A 22 -16.63 -5.98 9.46
CA THR A 22 -16.54 -7.42 9.19
C THR A 22 -16.14 -7.63 7.73
N GLN A 23 -15.09 -8.45 7.52
CA GLN A 23 -14.59 -8.77 6.18
C GLN A 23 -15.74 -9.34 5.34
N ARG A 24 -16.01 -8.72 4.19
CA ARG A 24 -17.10 -9.15 3.31
C ARG A 24 -16.58 -10.21 2.35
N ILE A 25 -17.40 -11.20 2.04
CA ILE A 25 -17.07 -12.20 1.00
C ILE A 25 -16.86 -11.46 -0.33
N GLY A 26 -15.73 -11.72 -0.99
CA GLY A 26 -15.37 -11.07 -2.26
C GLY A 26 -14.71 -9.69 -2.13
N GLN A 27 -14.37 -9.26 -0.91
CA GLN A 27 -13.62 -8.03 -0.68
C GLN A 27 -12.17 -8.19 -1.17
N PRO A 28 -11.65 -7.29 -2.03
CA PRO A 28 -10.28 -7.39 -2.52
C PRO A 28 -9.29 -7.23 -1.37
N THR A 29 -8.32 -8.15 -1.30
CA THR A 29 -7.26 -8.14 -0.30
C THR A 29 -5.95 -7.60 -0.87
N ALA A 30 -5.15 -6.92 -0.04
CA ALA A 30 -3.86 -6.37 -0.48
C ALA A 30 -2.77 -6.53 0.58
N PHE A 31 -1.57 -6.91 0.15
CA PHE A 31 -0.36 -6.78 0.97
C PHE A 31 0.22 -5.38 0.79
N LEU A 32 0.44 -4.64 1.89
CA LEU A 32 1.01 -3.29 1.86
C LEU A 32 2.49 -3.29 2.30
N SER A 33 3.38 -3.22 1.31
CA SER A 33 4.81 -2.98 1.51
C SER A 33 5.07 -1.52 1.89
N HIS A 34 5.75 -1.33 3.02
CA HIS A 34 6.13 -0.03 3.56
C HIS A 34 7.29 -0.16 4.56
N SER A 35 7.98 0.94 4.83
CA SER A 35 8.96 0.98 5.92
C SER A 35 8.28 1.00 7.28
N HIS A 36 8.81 0.28 8.25
CA HIS A 36 8.34 0.32 9.65
C HIS A 36 8.40 1.74 10.25
N LYS A 37 9.30 2.60 9.75
CA LYS A 37 9.40 4.02 10.13
C LYS A 37 8.16 4.84 9.73
N ASP A 38 7.41 4.34 8.75
CA ASP A 38 6.24 5.00 8.18
C ASP A 38 4.93 4.33 8.61
N ALA A 39 4.94 3.60 9.74
CA ALA A 39 3.78 2.85 10.23
C ALA A 39 2.50 3.71 10.28
N THR A 40 2.58 4.96 10.75
CA THR A 40 1.42 5.87 10.78
C THR A 40 0.88 6.21 9.39
N LEU A 41 1.76 6.39 8.39
CA LEU A 41 1.35 6.62 7.00
C LEU A 41 0.68 5.38 6.41
N ALA A 42 1.23 4.20 6.67
CA ALA A 42 0.66 2.94 6.23
C ALA A 42 -0.72 2.67 6.88
N LEU A 43 -0.89 2.99 8.16
CA LEU A 43 -2.19 2.91 8.84
C LEU A 43 -3.21 3.87 8.21
N GLY A 44 -2.79 5.07 7.84
CA GLY A 44 -3.61 6.04 7.12
C GLY A 44 -4.06 5.54 5.75
N LEU A 45 -3.14 4.97 4.98
CA LEU A 45 -3.46 4.41 3.67
C LEU A 45 -4.39 3.19 3.79
N GLN A 46 -4.12 2.31 4.76
CA GLN A 46 -4.99 1.18 5.09
C GLN A 46 -6.41 1.65 5.41
N GLU A 47 -6.57 2.74 6.16
CA GLU A 47 -7.88 3.32 6.47
C GLU A 47 -8.57 3.89 5.22
N MET A 48 -7.85 4.62 4.38
CA MET A 48 -8.41 5.14 3.13
C MET A 48 -8.89 4.02 2.19
N LEU A 49 -8.10 2.94 2.05
CA LEU A 49 -8.45 1.78 1.23
C LEU A 49 -9.60 0.98 1.83
N LYS A 50 -9.66 0.82 3.15
CA LYS A 50 -10.80 0.20 3.85
C LYS A 50 -12.10 0.94 3.59
N ASN A 51 -12.06 2.26 3.57
CA ASN A 51 -13.21 3.09 3.20
C ASN A 51 -13.63 2.96 1.71
N GLN A 52 -12.76 2.39 0.86
CA GLN A 52 -13.10 1.99 -0.51
C GLN A 52 -13.52 0.51 -0.62
N GLY A 53 -13.66 -0.19 0.50
CA GLY A 53 -14.05 -1.60 0.53
C GLY A 53 -12.90 -2.56 0.28
N TRP A 54 -11.65 -2.21 0.59
CA TRP A 54 -10.51 -3.13 0.51
C TRP A 54 -10.13 -3.66 1.89
N ASP A 55 -9.55 -4.86 1.95
CA ASP A 55 -8.93 -5.38 3.16
C ASP A 55 -7.40 -5.42 2.99
N VAL A 56 -6.70 -4.58 3.74
CA VAL A 56 -5.27 -4.35 3.55
C VAL A 56 -4.51 -4.96 4.70
N TYR A 57 -3.66 -5.92 4.40
CA TYR A 57 -2.75 -6.59 5.32
C TYR A 57 -1.44 -5.79 5.45
N ILE A 58 -0.99 -5.64 6.70
CA ILE A 58 0.29 -5.04 7.06
C ILE A 58 1.04 -6.05 7.94
N ASP A 59 2.27 -6.36 7.57
CA ASP A 59 3.12 -7.39 8.19
C ASP A 59 3.29 -7.26 9.71
N TRP A 60 3.63 -6.08 10.24
CA TRP A 60 3.82 -5.89 11.69
C TRP A 60 2.52 -5.96 12.50
N GLN A 61 1.35 -5.92 11.85
CA GLN A 61 0.06 -6.16 12.52
C GLN A 61 -0.21 -7.66 12.73
N ASP A 62 0.55 -8.53 12.08
CA ASP A 62 0.46 -9.98 12.23
C ASP A 62 1.32 -10.43 13.42
N GLN A 63 0.63 -10.86 14.47
CA GLN A 63 1.25 -11.37 15.71
C GLN A 63 2.02 -12.69 15.51
N THR A 64 1.92 -13.31 14.33
CA THR A 64 2.67 -14.52 13.98
C THR A 64 4.03 -14.23 13.34
N MET A 65 4.36 -12.96 13.07
CA MET A 65 5.66 -12.57 12.52
C MET A 65 6.76 -12.63 13.59
N PRO A 66 7.97 -13.13 13.26
CA PRO A 66 9.11 -13.08 14.18
C PRO A 66 9.54 -11.65 14.49
N ASP A 67 9.94 -11.38 15.74
CA ASP A 67 10.42 -10.06 16.20
C ASP A 67 11.71 -9.61 15.51
N ILE A 68 12.52 -10.56 15.03
CA ILE A 68 13.78 -10.30 14.32
C ILE A 68 13.61 -10.76 12.88
N PRO A 69 13.89 -9.89 11.89
CA PRO A 69 13.72 -10.24 10.49
C PRO A 69 14.80 -11.24 10.05
N GLU A 70 14.45 -12.51 10.04
CA GLU A 70 15.28 -13.65 9.61
C GLU A 70 14.67 -14.37 8.39
N ALA A 71 15.20 -15.55 8.04
CA ALA A 71 14.73 -16.33 6.89
C ALA A 71 13.23 -16.69 6.98
N ASP A 72 12.74 -16.95 8.19
CA ASP A 72 11.32 -17.25 8.43
C ASP A 72 10.43 -16.04 8.20
N THR A 73 10.87 -14.85 8.59
CA THR A 73 10.17 -13.59 8.28
C THR A 73 10.05 -13.40 6.77
N ALA A 74 11.15 -13.61 6.03
CA ALA A 74 11.13 -13.56 4.57
C ALA A 74 10.18 -14.62 3.97
N PHE A 75 10.12 -15.82 4.53
CA PHE A 75 9.18 -16.85 4.11
C PHE A 75 7.72 -16.42 4.33
N ASN A 76 7.39 -15.93 5.52
CA ASN A 76 6.05 -15.48 5.87
C ASN A 76 5.61 -14.29 5.00
N ILE A 77 6.50 -13.32 4.75
CA ILE A 77 6.22 -12.19 3.84
C ILE A 77 5.91 -12.71 2.43
N LYS A 78 6.71 -13.64 1.88
CA LYS A 78 6.43 -14.22 0.55
C LYS A 78 5.06 -14.89 0.51
N VAL A 79 4.70 -15.64 1.55
CA VAL A 79 3.38 -16.29 1.65
C VAL A 79 2.26 -15.26 1.72
N ALA A 80 2.41 -14.20 2.53
CA ALA A 80 1.44 -13.13 2.65
C ALA A 80 1.25 -12.38 1.32
N ILE A 81 2.34 -12.06 0.61
CA ILE A 81 2.31 -11.46 -0.73
C ILE A 81 1.50 -12.35 -1.69
N VAL A 82 1.79 -13.66 -1.75
CA VAL A 82 1.09 -14.57 -2.68
C VAL A 82 -0.39 -14.73 -2.34
N ARG A 83 -0.73 -14.76 -1.04
CA ARG A 83 -2.12 -14.93 -0.57
C ARG A 83 -3.02 -13.73 -0.83
N ALA A 84 -2.50 -12.52 -0.72
CA ALA A 84 -3.27 -11.32 -1.01
C ALA A 84 -3.61 -11.22 -2.50
N ASP A 85 -4.75 -10.66 -2.88
CA ASP A 85 -5.11 -10.45 -4.30
C ASP A 85 -4.17 -9.44 -4.95
N TRP A 86 -3.81 -8.38 -4.20
CA TRP A 86 -3.01 -7.25 -4.65
C TRP A 86 -1.70 -7.11 -3.88
N PHE A 87 -0.71 -6.49 -4.52
CA PHE A 87 0.47 -5.95 -3.85
C PHE A 87 0.49 -4.43 -4.01
N LEU A 88 0.64 -3.73 -2.90
CA LEU A 88 0.70 -2.28 -2.83
C LEU A 88 2.05 -1.85 -2.25
N PHE A 89 2.70 -0.88 -2.88
CA PHE A 89 3.94 -0.28 -2.39
C PHE A 89 3.70 1.17 -1.98
N LEU A 90 3.79 1.49 -0.69
CA LEU A 90 3.69 2.86 -0.21
C LEU A 90 5.03 3.58 -0.47
N ALA A 91 5.07 4.45 -1.47
CA ALA A 91 6.31 5.12 -1.82
C ALA A 91 6.55 6.33 -0.91
N THR A 92 7.59 6.24 -0.10
CA THR A 92 8.11 7.26 0.82
C THR A 92 9.63 7.22 0.79
N GLN A 93 10.29 8.23 1.36
CA GLN A 93 11.75 8.21 1.53
C GLN A 93 12.22 6.95 2.28
N SER A 94 11.57 6.60 3.39
CA SER A 94 12.00 5.47 4.21
C SER A 94 11.74 4.11 3.56
N SER A 95 10.67 3.99 2.75
CA SER A 95 10.37 2.74 2.01
C SER A 95 11.35 2.54 0.86
N MET A 96 11.73 3.62 0.17
CA MET A 96 12.75 3.56 -0.89
C MET A 96 14.15 3.29 -0.32
N ALA A 97 14.46 3.77 0.88
CA ALA A 97 15.73 3.49 1.57
C ALA A 97 15.76 2.13 2.30
N SER A 98 14.63 1.42 2.36
CA SER A 98 14.54 0.11 3.00
C SER A 98 15.25 -0.96 2.16
N ARG A 99 15.85 -1.95 2.82
CA ARG A 99 16.35 -3.16 2.14
C ARG A 99 15.22 -4.15 1.82
N TRP A 100 14.14 -4.09 2.58
CA TRP A 100 13.02 -5.03 2.48
C TRP A 100 12.01 -4.62 1.40
N CYS A 101 11.59 -3.36 1.37
CA CYS A 101 10.52 -2.95 0.45
C CYS A 101 10.88 -3.14 -1.04
N PRO A 102 12.09 -2.77 -1.52
CA PRO A 102 12.53 -3.08 -2.88
C PRO A 102 12.63 -4.59 -3.16
N TRP A 103 12.98 -5.40 -2.16
CA TRP A 103 12.99 -6.85 -2.29
C TRP A 103 11.57 -7.42 -2.39
N GLU A 104 10.62 -6.91 -1.59
CA GLU A 104 9.21 -7.31 -1.61
C GLU A 104 8.56 -7.02 -2.96
N ILE A 105 8.76 -5.82 -3.52
CA ILE A 105 8.20 -5.48 -4.84
C ILE A 105 8.84 -6.34 -5.94
N GLY A 106 10.15 -6.61 -5.88
CA GLY A 106 10.81 -7.50 -6.83
C GLY A 106 10.28 -8.95 -6.75
N PHE A 107 9.98 -9.45 -5.55
CA PHE A 107 9.34 -10.74 -5.38
C PHE A 107 7.90 -10.74 -5.92
N ALA A 108 7.12 -9.69 -5.63
CA ALA A 108 5.76 -9.55 -6.11
C ALA A 108 5.69 -9.47 -7.64
N ASP A 109 6.59 -8.72 -8.28
CA ASP A 109 6.72 -8.61 -9.74
C ASP A 109 6.93 -9.97 -10.42
N GLY A 110 7.70 -10.86 -9.78
CA GLY A 110 7.89 -12.23 -10.27
C GLY A 110 6.76 -13.23 -9.95
N LYS A 111 5.73 -12.84 -9.19
CA LYS A 111 4.69 -13.77 -8.70
C LYS A 111 3.26 -13.35 -8.99
N LYS A 112 2.99 -12.06 -9.16
CA LYS A 112 1.65 -11.53 -9.39
C LYS A 112 1.45 -11.13 -10.84
N ALA A 113 0.19 -11.15 -11.27
CA ALA A 113 -0.18 -10.47 -12.50
C ALA A 113 0.12 -8.98 -12.35
N TYR A 114 0.66 -8.38 -13.41
CA TYR A 114 1.08 -6.98 -13.42
C TYR A 114 -0.05 -6.02 -13.01
N GLU A 115 -1.28 -6.31 -13.43
CA GLU A 115 -2.48 -5.53 -13.11
C GLU A 115 -2.85 -5.56 -11.63
N ARG A 116 -2.26 -6.47 -10.84
CA ARG A 116 -2.47 -6.62 -9.39
C ARG A 116 -1.33 -6.01 -8.56
N ILE A 117 -0.43 -5.27 -9.19
CA ILE A 117 0.66 -4.54 -8.52
C ILE A 117 0.43 -3.05 -8.71
N ALA A 118 0.43 -2.29 -7.62
CA ALA A 118 0.32 -0.84 -7.66
C ALA A 118 1.25 -0.13 -6.68
N VAL A 119 1.79 1.00 -7.12
CA VAL A 119 2.56 1.93 -6.29
C VAL A 119 1.61 3.03 -5.80
N VAL A 120 1.72 3.40 -4.53
CA VAL A 120 1.02 4.55 -3.95
C VAL A 120 2.05 5.68 -3.81
N PRO A 121 2.19 6.56 -4.82
CA PRO A 121 3.12 7.68 -4.74
C PRO A 121 2.67 8.66 -3.67
N THR A 122 3.63 9.21 -2.91
CA THR A 122 3.35 10.23 -1.89
C THR A 122 4.12 11.52 -2.11
N ALA A 123 3.63 12.59 -1.51
CA ALA A 123 4.32 13.86 -1.39
C ALA A 123 4.43 14.27 0.09
N ASP A 124 5.62 14.66 0.53
CA ASP A 124 5.81 15.21 1.88
C ASP A 124 5.50 16.72 1.95
N ASN A 125 5.52 17.27 3.17
CA ASN A 125 5.26 18.71 3.40
C ASN A 125 6.39 19.62 2.91
N GLN A 126 7.55 19.07 2.53
CA GLN A 126 8.68 19.81 1.98
C GLN A 126 8.61 19.89 0.44
N GLY A 127 7.60 19.25 -0.17
CA GLY A 127 7.42 19.22 -1.62
C GLY A 127 8.24 18.14 -2.31
N HIS A 128 8.82 17.18 -1.58
CA HIS A 128 9.45 16.02 -2.19
C HIS A 128 8.40 15.00 -2.62
N PHE A 129 8.60 14.42 -3.80
CA PHE A 129 7.74 13.40 -4.39
C PHE A 129 8.44 12.04 -4.40
N TYR A 130 7.71 11.01 -3.99
CA TYR A 130 8.19 9.63 -3.92
C TYR A 130 7.36 8.72 -4.85
N GLY A 131 7.96 7.65 -5.36
CA GLY A 131 7.34 6.76 -6.35
C GLY A 131 7.76 7.05 -7.79
N ASN A 132 9.00 7.53 -7.97
CA ASN A 132 9.64 7.82 -9.25
C ASN A 132 10.67 6.71 -9.60
N GLU A 133 11.52 6.95 -10.62
CA GLU A 133 12.50 5.98 -11.14
C GLU A 133 11.83 4.69 -11.67
N TYR A 134 12.32 3.52 -11.27
CA TYR A 134 11.82 2.20 -11.69
C TYR A 134 10.38 1.95 -11.23
N LEU A 135 9.89 2.66 -10.21
CA LEU A 135 8.52 2.50 -9.73
C LEU A 135 7.48 3.02 -10.75
N ASN A 136 7.90 3.82 -11.74
CA ASN A 136 7.05 4.22 -12.87
C ASN A 136 6.67 3.05 -13.79
N LEU A 137 7.31 1.88 -13.64
CA LEU A 137 6.95 0.66 -14.35
C LEU A 137 5.60 0.10 -13.91
N TYR A 138 5.09 0.46 -12.73
CA TYR A 138 3.89 -0.12 -12.15
C TYR A 138 2.68 0.80 -12.24
N ASN A 139 1.50 0.22 -12.09
CA ASN A 139 0.25 0.95 -11.95
C ASN A 139 0.27 1.81 -10.68
N LYS A 140 -0.59 2.82 -10.60
CA LYS A 140 -0.57 3.79 -9.50
C LYS A 140 -1.93 3.88 -8.83
N ILE A 141 -1.96 3.97 -7.50
CA ILE A 141 -3.15 4.41 -6.76
C ILE A 141 -2.87 5.81 -6.22
N ASP A 142 -3.69 6.78 -6.61
CA ASP A 142 -3.51 8.16 -6.21
C ASP A 142 -4.86 8.89 -6.01
N VAL A 143 -4.81 10.17 -5.63
CA VAL A 143 -6.02 11.01 -5.48
C VAL A 143 -6.20 11.87 -6.73
N PRO A 144 -7.31 11.70 -7.49
CA PRO A 144 -7.65 12.58 -8.59
C PRO A 144 -7.90 14.03 -8.11
N PRO A 145 -7.58 15.04 -8.93
CA PRO A 145 -7.90 16.43 -8.60
C PRO A 145 -9.39 16.63 -8.29
N GLY A 146 -9.70 17.32 -7.19
CA GLY A 146 -11.08 17.62 -6.78
C GLY A 146 -11.88 16.43 -6.22
N SER A 147 -11.25 15.26 -6.05
CA SER A 147 -11.86 14.04 -5.52
C SER A 147 -11.44 13.79 -4.07
N ARG A 148 -12.33 13.16 -3.28
CA ARG A 148 -12.01 12.58 -1.97
C ARG A 148 -11.76 11.07 -2.01
N GLY A 149 -11.92 10.43 -3.17
CA GLY A 149 -11.73 8.99 -3.38
C GLY A 149 -10.39 8.66 -4.03
N LEU A 150 -9.99 7.39 -3.90
CA LEU A 150 -8.80 6.83 -4.53
C LEU A 150 -9.10 6.30 -5.94
N ALA A 151 -8.22 6.60 -6.89
CA ALA A 151 -8.27 6.04 -8.23
C ALA A 151 -7.00 5.25 -8.55
N PHE A 152 -7.19 4.15 -9.26
CA PHE A 152 -6.14 3.35 -9.86
C PHE A 152 -5.92 3.82 -11.29
N PHE A 153 -4.66 3.98 -11.68
CA PHE A 153 -4.22 4.34 -13.01
C PHE A 153 -3.27 3.27 -13.53
N ASP A 154 -3.58 2.72 -14.70
CA ASP A 154 -2.61 1.88 -15.40
C ASP A 154 -1.43 2.74 -15.93
N THR A 155 -0.37 2.09 -16.42
CA THR A 155 0.79 2.80 -17.00
C THR A 155 0.50 3.55 -18.29
N ARG A 156 -0.69 3.39 -18.88
CA ARG A 156 -1.17 4.17 -20.02
C ARG A 156 -2.00 5.39 -19.59
N GLY A 157 -2.25 5.55 -18.29
CA GLY A 157 -3.04 6.64 -17.71
C GLY A 157 -4.54 6.39 -17.65
N ASN A 158 -5.02 5.17 -17.95
CA ASN A 158 -6.45 4.87 -17.84
C ASN A 158 -6.84 4.72 -16.36
N GLY A 159 -7.79 5.53 -15.93
CA GLY A 159 -8.25 5.59 -14.53
C GLY A 159 -9.48 4.72 -14.25
N LYS A 160 -9.50 4.04 -13.11
CA LYS A 160 -10.69 3.39 -12.51
C LYS A 160 -10.75 3.73 -11.02
N TRP A 161 -11.95 3.88 -10.47
CA TRP A 161 -12.08 4.06 -9.02
C TRP A 161 -11.71 2.77 -8.28
N VAL A 162 -10.94 2.90 -7.19
CA VAL A 162 -10.47 1.75 -6.40
C VAL A 162 -11.62 0.90 -5.85
N ARG A 163 -12.75 1.52 -5.50
CA ARG A 163 -13.98 0.82 -5.05
C ARG A 163 -14.65 -0.07 -6.10
N PHE A 164 -14.20 -0.06 -7.35
CA PHE A 164 -14.72 -0.89 -8.44
C PHE A 164 -13.72 -1.94 -8.93
N LEU A 165 -12.60 -2.10 -8.23
CA LEU A 165 -11.57 -3.12 -8.48
C LEU A 165 -11.76 -4.34 -7.59
#